data_AF-A0A5K0YNS4-F1
#
_entry.id   AF-A0A5K0YNS4-F1
#
_cell.length_a   1.000
_cell.length_b   1.000
_cell.length_c   1.000
_cell.angle_alpha   90.00
_cell.angle_beta   90.00
_cell.angle_gamma   90.00
#
_symmetry.space_group_name_H-M   'P 1'
#
loop_
_entity.id
_entity.type
_entity.pdbx_description
1 polymer ?
#
loop_
_entity_poly.entity_id
_entity_poly.type
_entity_poly.pdbx_seq_one_letter_code
_entity_poly.pdbx_strand_id
1 'polypeptide(L)'
;VHDLSFRGKACIPVLDVSLKLKSNKSSSLNGNRVSMSVQQAGTKVLVSPLELENAKEPPLNIYRHKEPYIATIVSVEKLVGPKAPGETCHIVIDHGGNMPYWEGQSYGVIPP
;
A
#
# COMPACT_ATOMS: atom_id res chain seq x y z
N VAL A 1 0.62 20.34 -23.22
CA VAL A 1 -0.41 19.52 -22.55
C VAL A 1 -0.28 18.12 -23.15
N HIS A 2 0.39 17.20 -22.45
CA HIS A 2 0.64 15.86 -22.98
C HIS A 2 -0.36 14.88 -22.35
N ASP A 3 -1.31 14.44 -23.16
CA ASP A 3 -2.28 13.39 -22.87
C ASP A 3 -1.59 12.03 -23.03
N LEU A 4 -1.53 11.24 -21.96
CA LEU A 4 -1.00 9.87 -22.00
C LEU A 4 -2.17 8.90 -22.01
N SER A 5 -2.54 8.49 -23.22
CA SER A 5 -3.54 7.46 -23.50
C SER A 5 -2.99 6.06 -23.22
N PHE A 6 -3.61 5.30 -22.32
CA PHE A 6 -3.30 3.88 -22.11
C PHE A 6 -4.23 3.00 -22.94
N ARG A 7 -3.74 2.57 -24.10
CA ARG A 7 -4.46 1.67 -25.02
C ARG A 7 -4.26 0.22 -24.57
N GLY A 8 -5.34 -0.44 -24.17
CA GLY A 8 -5.34 -1.82 -23.71
C GLY A 8 -5.00 -2.86 -24.80
N LYS A 9 -4.30 -3.92 -24.38
CA LYS A 9 -4.26 -5.27 -24.98
C LYS A 9 -4.07 -6.25 -23.80
N ALA A 10 -5.13 -6.91 -23.34
CA ALA A 10 -5.57 -8.27 -23.72
C ALA A 10 -4.95 -9.38 -22.84
N CYS A 11 -5.86 -10.04 -22.10
CA CYS A 11 -5.86 -11.39 -21.53
C CYS A 11 -4.56 -11.96 -20.93
N ILE A 12 -4.46 -11.91 -19.60
CA ILE A 12 -3.64 -12.85 -18.84
C ILE A 12 -4.42 -14.17 -18.76
N PRO A 13 -3.85 -15.35 -19.12
CA PRO A 13 -4.52 -16.60 -18.83
C PRO A 13 -4.53 -16.79 -17.31
N VAL A 14 -5.72 -16.77 -16.71
CA VAL A 14 -5.91 -17.28 -15.35
C VAL A 14 -5.60 -18.76 -15.41
N LEU A 15 -4.41 -19.16 -14.94
CA LEU A 15 -4.13 -20.56 -14.70
C LEU A 15 -5.00 -20.98 -13.51
N ASP A 16 -5.96 -21.85 -13.80
CA ASP A 16 -6.84 -22.50 -12.83
C ASP A 16 -5.98 -23.26 -11.80
N VAL A 17 -5.92 -22.75 -10.57
CA VAL A 17 -5.26 -23.44 -9.46
C VAL A 17 -6.26 -24.43 -8.86
N SER A 18 -6.28 -25.64 -9.42
CA SER A 18 -7.03 -26.75 -8.85
C SER A 18 -6.30 -27.33 -7.64
N LEU A 19 -6.67 -26.92 -6.43
CA LEU A 19 -6.20 -27.52 -5.19
C LEU A 19 -6.94 -28.84 -4.92
N LYS A 20 -6.44 -29.96 -5.45
CA LYS A 20 -6.83 -31.28 -4.96
C LYS A 20 -6.01 -31.65 -3.72
N LEU A 21 -6.64 -31.55 -2.55
CA LEU A 21 -6.12 -32.16 -1.32
C LEU A 21 -6.34 -33.67 -1.38
N LYS A 22 -5.25 -34.44 -1.42
CA LYS A 22 -5.28 -35.88 -1.08
C LYS A 22 -4.10 -36.22 -0.17
N SER A 23 -4.44 -36.54 1.07
CA SER A 23 -3.53 -36.99 2.12
C SER A 23 -3.00 -38.39 1.83
N ASN A 24 -1.67 -38.59 1.90
CA ASN A 24 -0.96 -39.50 2.82
C ASN A 24 0.43 -39.91 2.28
N LYS A 25 1.36 -40.07 3.22
CA LYS A 25 2.71 -40.68 3.16
C LYS A 25 3.90 -39.81 2.73
N SER A 26 4.88 -39.83 3.64
CA SER A 26 6.20 -39.23 3.62
C SER A 26 7.09 -39.73 2.48
N SER A 27 7.66 -38.81 1.72
CA SER A 27 8.94 -39.01 1.03
C SER A 27 9.59 -37.67 0.68
N SER A 28 10.90 -37.62 0.89
CA SER A 28 11.82 -36.52 0.61
C SER A 28 11.67 -35.99 -0.81
N LEU A 29 11.49 -34.67 -0.96
CA LEU A 29 11.62 -33.97 -2.23
C LEU A 29 12.42 -32.70 -1.98
N ASN A 30 13.58 -32.62 -2.65
CA ASN A 30 14.34 -31.39 -2.88
C ASN A 30 13.36 -30.32 -3.38
N GLY A 31 12.96 -29.42 -2.48
CA GLY A 31 12.11 -28.30 -2.84
C GLY A 31 12.92 -27.36 -3.73
N ASN A 32 12.57 -27.30 -5.01
CA ASN A 32 12.97 -26.19 -5.87
C ASN A 32 12.51 -24.90 -5.20
N ARG A 33 13.43 -24.23 -4.50
CA ARG A 33 13.23 -22.87 -3.99
C ARG A 33 13.17 -21.96 -5.20
N VAL A 34 11.96 -21.72 -5.70
CA VAL A 34 11.72 -20.64 -6.65
C VAL A 34 11.94 -19.34 -5.88
N SER A 35 13.14 -18.78 -6.04
CA SER A 35 13.47 -17.45 -5.57
C SER A 35 12.78 -16.44 -6.48
N MET A 36 11.69 -15.85 -6.00
CA MET A 36 11.02 -14.75 -6.68
C MET A 36 11.89 -13.50 -6.48
N SER A 37 12.86 -13.25 -7.37
CA SER A 37 13.57 -11.97 -7.40
C SER A 37 12.64 -10.95 -8.06
N VAL A 38 12.02 -10.08 -7.27
CA VAL A 38 11.29 -8.92 -7.78
C VAL A 38 12.31 -7.98 -8.40
N GLN A 39 12.33 -7.88 -9.73
CA GLN A 39 13.11 -6.86 -10.41
C GLN A 39 12.47 -5.50 -10.09
N GLN A 40 13.14 -4.71 -9.23
CA GLN A 40 12.70 -3.35 -8.92
C GLN A 40 12.89 -2.49 -10.18
N ALA A 41 11.83 -2.37 -10.98
CA ALA A 41 11.84 -1.61 -12.21
C ALA A 41 11.53 -0.13 -11.92
N GLY A 42 12.54 0.73 -12.02
CA GLY A 42 12.40 2.20 -12.00
C GLY A 42 13.60 2.93 -11.39
N THR A 43 13.90 4.14 -11.89
CA THR A 43 14.81 5.08 -11.20
C THR A 43 14.19 5.50 -9.87
N LYS A 44 14.91 5.34 -8.75
CA LYS A 44 14.45 5.73 -7.40
C LYS A 44 14.11 7.23 -7.36
N VAL A 45 12.91 7.56 -6.90
CA VAL A 45 12.49 8.95 -6.69
C VAL A 45 13.25 9.54 -5.50
N LEU A 46 13.75 10.76 -5.64
CA LEU A 46 14.37 11.49 -4.53
C LEU A 46 13.29 11.92 -3.53
N VAL A 47 13.49 11.59 -2.27
CA VAL A 47 12.58 11.93 -1.17
C VAL A 47 13.26 12.86 -0.17
N SER A 48 12.47 13.72 0.45
CA SER A 48 12.92 14.66 1.47
C SER A 48 11.81 14.83 2.51
N PRO A 49 12.12 15.06 3.79
CA PRO A 49 13.46 15.20 4.40
C PRO A 49 14.13 13.86 4.74
N LEU A 50 15.47 13.79 4.66
CA LEU A 50 16.24 12.59 5.06
C LEU A 50 16.22 12.33 6.59
N GLU A 51 15.87 13.35 7.37
CA GLU A 51 15.77 13.26 8.84
C GLU A 51 14.75 12.23 9.33
N LEU A 52 13.79 11.82 8.47
CA LEU A 52 12.79 10.80 8.81
C LEU A 52 13.42 9.43 9.08
N GLU A 53 14.60 9.14 8.53
CA GLU A 53 15.32 7.88 8.70
C GLU A 53 16.15 7.83 10.00
N ASN A 54 16.35 8.98 10.67
CA ASN A 54 17.23 9.07 11.84
C ASN A 54 16.56 8.56 13.13
N ALA A 55 15.23 8.47 13.14
CA ALA A 55 14.47 7.97 14.29
C ALA A 55 14.77 6.48 14.54
N LYS A 56 15.08 6.12 15.79
CA LYS A 56 15.39 4.73 16.18
C LYS A 56 14.16 3.93 16.60
N GLU A 57 13.10 4.63 16.99
CA GLU A 57 11.85 4.03 17.47
C GLU A 57 10.68 4.61 16.69
N PRO A 58 9.64 3.78 16.44
CA PRO A 58 8.44 4.25 15.75
C PRO A 58 7.76 5.34 16.56
N PRO A 59 7.29 6.44 15.92
CA PRO A 59 6.40 7.38 16.57
C PRO A 59 5.11 6.66 16.99
N LEU A 60 4.69 6.80 18.24
CA LEU A 60 3.50 6.14 18.77
C LEU A 60 2.62 7.14 19.53
N ASN A 61 1.33 7.16 19.23
CA ASN A 61 0.31 7.93 19.97
C ASN A 61 0.67 9.40 20.20
N ILE A 62 1.25 10.07 19.18
CA ILE A 62 1.68 11.49 19.24
C ILE A 62 0.51 12.40 19.62
N TYR A 63 -0.67 12.12 19.05
CA TYR A 63 -1.93 12.78 19.37
C TYR A 63 -2.93 11.78 19.92
N ARG A 64 -3.76 12.24 20.87
CA ARG A 64 -4.73 11.39 21.57
C ARG A 64 -6.15 11.83 21.26
N HIS A 65 -7.12 10.98 21.55
CA HIS A 65 -8.53 11.28 21.30
C HIS A 65 -9.02 12.58 21.96
N LYS A 66 -8.48 12.95 23.13
CA LYS A 66 -8.83 14.20 23.84
C LYS A 66 -8.23 15.45 23.21
N GLU A 67 -7.11 15.30 22.52
CA GLU A 67 -6.36 16.40 21.90
C GLU A 67 -5.84 15.91 20.54
N PRO A 68 -6.74 15.82 19.54
CA PRO A 68 -6.38 15.37 18.20
C PRO A 68 -5.68 16.50 17.43
N TYR A 69 -4.86 16.11 16.46
CA TYR A 69 -4.30 17.06 15.50
C TYR A 69 -5.33 17.38 14.40
N ILE A 70 -5.51 18.67 14.10
CA ILE A 70 -6.37 19.13 13.01
C ILE A 70 -5.53 19.19 11.72
N ALA A 71 -5.63 18.13 10.91
CA ALA A 71 -5.01 18.04 9.60
C ALA A 71 -5.90 18.64 8.49
N THR A 72 -5.30 18.92 7.33
CA THR A 72 -6.02 19.46 6.16
C THR A 72 -6.10 18.41 5.05
N ILE A 73 -7.25 18.27 4.40
CA ILE A 73 -7.39 17.39 3.24
C ILE A 73 -6.79 18.06 2.00
N VAL A 74 -5.88 17.36 1.33
CA VAL A 74 -5.25 17.82 0.08
C VAL A 74 -6.04 17.35 -1.13
N SER A 75 -6.39 16.06 -1.18
CA SER A 75 -7.18 15.49 -2.26
C SER A 75 -8.00 14.28 -1.81
N VAL A 76 -9.09 14.02 -2.54
CA VAL A 76 -9.93 12.84 -2.41
C VAL A 76 -10.20 12.30 -3.80
N GLU A 77 -9.74 11.08 -4.06
CA GLU A 77 -9.82 10.46 -5.39
C GLU A 77 -10.48 9.09 -5.29
N LYS A 78 -11.46 8.82 -6.16
CA LYS A 78 -12.10 7.50 -6.23
C LYS A 78 -11.17 6.51 -6.94
N LEU A 79 -10.82 5.43 -6.25
CA LEU A 79 -9.94 4.38 -6.78
C LEU A 79 -10.68 3.34 -7.63
N VAL A 80 -12.00 3.27 -7.51
CA VAL A 80 -12.81 2.19 -8.11
C VAL A 80 -13.61 2.68 -9.32
N GLY A 81 -13.79 1.81 -10.30
CA GLY A 81 -14.54 2.12 -11.51
C GLY A 81 -16.05 2.26 -11.29
N PRO A 82 -16.80 2.76 -12.31
CA PRO A 82 -18.24 3.02 -12.18
C PRO A 82 -19.10 1.78 -11.87
N LYS A 83 -18.62 0.58 -12.21
CA LYS A 83 -19.34 -0.69 -12.01
C LYS A 83 -19.01 -1.36 -10.67
N ALA A 84 -18.21 -0.73 -9.81
CA ALA A 84 -17.86 -1.31 -8.51
C ALA A 84 -19.08 -1.34 -7.57
N PRO A 85 -19.19 -2.36 -6.70
CA PRO A 85 -20.33 -2.50 -5.80
C PRO A 85 -20.39 -1.44 -4.68
N GLY A 86 -19.27 -0.77 -4.42
CA GLY A 86 -19.15 0.28 -3.43
C GLY A 86 -18.07 1.29 -3.82
N GLU A 87 -17.82 2.24 -2.93
CA GLU A 87 -16.83 3.29 -3.13
C GLU A 87 -15.58 3.01 -2.27
N THR A 88 -14.41 3.28 -2.84
CA THR A 88 -13.14 3.28 -2.12
C THR A 88 -12.34 4.47 -2.63
N CYS A 89 -11.91 5.31 -1.70
CA CYS A 89 -11.22 6.55 -2.00
C CYS A 89 -9.79 6.53 -1.48
N HIS A 90 -8.91 7.21 -2.20
CA HIS A 90 -7.60 7.60 -1.75
C HIS A 90 -7.68 9.03 -1.23
N ILE A 91 -7.33 9.23 0.04
CA ILE A 91 -7.39 10.53 0.70
C ILE A 91 -5.97 10.93 1.05
N VAL A 92 -5.51 12.06 0.51
CA VAL A 92 -4.21 12.65 0.86
C VAL A 92 -4.44 13.69 1.95
N ILE A 93 -3.77 13.51 3.08
CA ILE A 93 -3.90 14.35 4.27
C ILE A 93 -2.59 15.09 4.50
N ASP A 94 -2.64 16.42 4.55
CA ASP A 94 -1.52 17.27 4.96
C ASP A 94 -1.47 17.37 6.49
N HIS A 95 -0.44 16.77 7.06
CA HIS A 95 -0.14 16.82 8.48
C HIS A 95 1.01 17.78 8.83
N GLY A 96 1.53 18.56 7.87
CA GLY A 96 2.53 19.61 8.08
C GLY A 96 3.84 19.15 8.74
N GLY A 97 4.17 17.86 8.69
CA GLY A 97 5.30 17.28 9.41
C GLY A 97 5.09 17.05 10.92
N ASN A 98 3.93 17.42 11.49
CA ASN A 98 3.65 17.31 12.94
C ASN A 98 3.28 15.89 13.39
N MET A 99 2.88 15.02 12.47
CA MET A 99 2.43 13.67 12.76
C MET A 99 3.22 12.63 11.94
N PRO A 100 4.56 12.52 12.10
CA PRO A 100 5.36 11.54 11.35
C PRO A 100 4.94 10.11 11.71
N TYR A 101 5.07 9.19 10.75
CA TYR A 101 4.74 7.78 10.93
C TYR A 101 5.74 6.91 10.16
N TRP A 102 5.84 5.64 10.56
CA TRP A 102 6.55 4.63 9.79
C TRP A 102 5.56 3.82 8.95
N GLU A 103 6.03 3.30 7.82
CA GLU A 103 5.24 2.43 6.95
C GLU A 103 4.61 1.27 7.74
N GLY A 104 3.32 1.00 7.49
CA GLY A 104 2.55 -0.02 8.21
C GLY A 104 1.87 0.47 9.49
N GLN A 105 2.09 1.71 9.93
CA GLN A 105 1.30 2.32 11.02
C GLN A 105 -0.07 2.81 10.53
N SER A 106 -0.93 3.17 11.49
CA SER A 106 -2.30 3.63 11.25
C SER A 106 -2.57 4.97 11.93
N TYR A 107 -3.46 5.77 11.34
CA TYR A 107 -4.04 6.95 11.97
C TYR A 107 -5.44 6.69 12.51
N GLY A 108 -5.76 7.34 13.63
CA GLY A 108 -7.13 7.45 14.13
C GLY A 108 -7.78 8.73 13.62
N VAL A 109 -8.99 8.61 13.06
CA VAL A 109 -9.81 9.76 12.62
C VAL A 109 -11.03 9.85 13.53
N ILE A 110 -11.34 11.06 14.00
CA ILE A 110 -12.53 11.36 14.80
C ILE A 110 -13.56 12.01 13.86
N PRO A 111 -14.70 11.35 13.56
CA PRO A 111 -15.76 11.98 12.80
C PRO A 111 -16.43 13.11 13.63
N PRO A 112 -17.00 14.13 12.98
CA PRO A 112 -17.69 15.23 13.65
C PRO A 112 -18.94 14.79 14.42
#